data_AF-A0A916RS06-F1
#
_entry.id   AF-A0A916RS06-F1
#
_cell.length_a   1.000
_cell.length_b   1.000
_cell.length_c   1.000
_cell.angle_alpha   90.00
_cell.angle_beta   90.00
_cell.angle_gamma   90.00
#
_symmetry.space_group_name_H-M   'P 1'
#
loop_
_entity.id
_entity.type
_entity.pdbx_description
1 polymer ?
#
loop_
_entity_poly.entity_id
_entity_poly.type
_entity_poly.pdbx_seq_one_letter_code
_entity_poly.pdbx_strand_id
1 'polypeptide(L)'
;MRTPTGSILECVPPAVKLAALFSISVLLFLTGSLTLLGSAAGTVLVLCLLFCRFAVLQWLKAWPLLLTIAAVALWTAYNDGYQEALVLLLRLGTLSLVATVVTVTTSIGEFIETVTRAAIPLERLGIANARDIGLAIGLVMRFVPDVRQRYLAVVDAHRARGLPLRPTTLIAPMVIGTLKSADDIADAIDARGIRTNSHPQKRAENA
;
A
#
# COMPACT_ATOMS: atom_id res chain seq x y z
N MET A 1 2.40 18.66 5.86
CA MET A 1 1.24 19.55 5.63
C MET A 1 0.72 19.27 4.22
N ARG A 2 -0.45 18.63 4.08
CA ARG A 2 -1.18 18.61 2.79
C ARG A 2 -2.11 19.82 2.83
N THR A 3 -1.99 20.72 1.85
CA THR A 3 -3.03 21.71 1.59
C THR A 3 -4.22 20.98 0.95
N PRO A 4 -5.41 20.99 1.56
CA PRO A 4 -6.60 20.41 0.95
C PRO A 4 -6.88 21.18 -0.34
N THR A 5 -6.72 20.52 -1.48
CA THR A 5 -7.03 21.09 -2.78
C THR A 5 -8.33 20.40 -3.15
N GLY A 6 -9.47 21.05 -2.89
CA GLY A 6 -10.84 20.49 -2.88
C GLY A 6 -11.30 19.80 -4.17
N SER A 7 -10.60 18.75 -4.56
CA SER A 7 -10.83 17.94 -5.74
C SER A 7 -11.70 16.76 -5.34
N ILE A 8 -12.70 16.47 -6.16
CA ILE A 8 -13.76 15.48 -5.96
C ILE A 8 -13.17 14.06 -5.74
N LEU A 9 -11.90 13.84 -6.11
CA LEU A 9 -11.15 12.59 -5.88
C LEU A 9 -10.69 12.33 -4.44
N GLU A 10 -10.67 13.34 -3.56
CA GLU A 10 -10.36 13.14 -2.14
C GLU A 10 -11.51 12.45 -1.40
N CYS A 11 -12.74 12.53 -1.91
CA CYS A 11 -13.90 11.86 -1.31
C CYS A 11 -14.12 10.41 -1.77
N VAL A 12 -13.35 9.93 -2.77
CA VAL A 12 -13.51 8.55 -3.25
C VAL A 12 -12.71 7.61 -2.35
N PRO A 13 -13.36 6.65 -1.66
CA PRO A 13 -12.68 5.76 -0.75
C PRO A 13 -11.57 4.98 -1.49
N PRO A 14 -10.42 4.76 -0.86
CA PRO A 14 -9.29 4.05 -1.46
C PRO A 14 -9.67 2.66 -1.97
N ALA A 15 -10.65 2.00 -1.32
CA ALA A 15 -11.23 0.74 -1.77
C ALA A 15 -11.77 0.81 -3.21
N VAL A 16 -12.44 1.91 -3.58
CA VAL A 16 -12.97 2.09 -4.94
C VAL A 16 -11.84 2.36 -5.94
N LYS A 17 -10.79 3.07 -5.53
CA LYS A 17 -9.60 3.29 -6.37
C LYS A 17 -8.84 1.99 -6.64
N LEU A 18 -8.69 1.14 -5.62
CA LEU A 18 -8.08 -0.18 -5.75
C LEU A 18 -8.94 -1.14 -6.56
N ALA A 19 -10.26 -1.12 -6.36
CA ALA A 19 -11.19 -1.91 -7.17
C ALA A 19 -11.17 -1.46 -8.64
N ALA A 20 -11.14 -0.14 -8.91
CA ALA A 20 -10.99 0.38 -10.25
C ALA A 20 -9.66 -0.02 -10.89
N LEU A 21 -8.55 0.06 -10.15
CA LEU A 21 -7.24 -0.43 -10.60
C LEU A 21 -7.30 -1.92 -10.94
N PHE A 22 -7.91 -2.73 -10.08
CA PHE A 22 -8.07 -4.16 -10.30
C PHE A 22 -8.93 -4.46 -11.53
N SER A 23 -10.09 -3.81 -11.66
CA SER A 23 -10.97 -3.96 -12.83
C SER A 23 -10.30 -3.51 -14.12
N ILE A 24 -9.58 -2.39 -14.11
CA ILE A 24 -8.82 -1.90 -15.28
C ILE A 24 -7.71 -2.89 -15.64
N SER A 25 -6.99 -3.42 -14.65
CA SER A 25 -5.95 -4.42 -14.86
C SER A 25 -6.50 -5.70 -15.50
N VAL A 26 -7.60 -6.23 -14.95
CA VAL A 26 -8.29 -7.41 -15.47
C VAL A 26 -8.78 -7.15 -16.90
N LEU A 27 -9.45 -6.02 -17.15
CA LEU A 27 -9.98 -5.68 -18.46
C LEU A 27 -8.88 -5.51 -19.52
N LEU A 28 -7.77 -4.86 -19.15
CA LEU A 28 -6.57 -4.75 -20.00
C LEU A 28 -5.98 -6.13 -20.30
N PHE A 29 -6.01 -7.06 -19.34
CA PHE A 29 -5.45 -8.40 -19.49
C PHE A 29 -6.28 -9.30 -20.42
N LEU A 30 -7.61 -9.25 -20.29
CA LEU A 30 -8.56 -9.98 -21.13
C LEU A 30 -8.60 -9.48 -22.58
N THR A 31 -8.17 -8.24 -22.82
CA THR A 31 -8.22 -7.62 -24.14
C THR A 31 -6.89 -7.79 -24.87
N GLY A 32 -6.90 -8.52 -25.99
CA GLY A 32 -5.74 -8.69 -26.89
C GLY A 32 -5.76 -7.78 -28.13
N SER A 33 -6.85 -7.08 -28.39
CA SER A 33 -6.98 -6.22 -29.58
C SER A 33 -6.39 -4.82 -29.35
N LEU A 34 -5.52 -4.39 -30.26
CA LEU A 34 -4.78 -3.13 -30.20
C LEU A 34 -5.68 -1.89 -30.10
N THR A 35 -6.83 -1.88 -30.77
CA THR A 35 -7.79 -0.75 -30.78
C THR A 35 -8.51 -0.56 -29.45
N LEU A 36 -8.95 -1.64 -28.81
CA LEU A 36 -9.54 -1.57 -27.47
C LEU A 36 -8.48 -1.20 -26.42
N LEU A 37 -7.26 -1.70 -26.56
CA LEU A 37 -6.17 -1.34 -25.65
C LEU A 37 -5.79 0.15 -25.77
N GLY A 38 -5.71 0.66 -26.99
CA GLY A 38 -5.44 2.08 -27.26
C GLY A 38 -6.52 3.02 -26.75
N SER A 39 -7.79 2.67 -26.96
CA SER A 39 -8.91 3.45 -26.41
C SER A 39 -8.96 3.39 -24.89
N ALA A 40 -8.74 2.23 -24.26
CA ALA A 40 -8.66 2.11 -22.81
C ALA A 40 -7.51 2.96 -22.22
N ALA A 41 -6.31 2.84 -22.79
CA ALA A 41 -5.14 3.62 -22.40
C ALA A 41 -5.40 5.13 -22.55
N GLY A 42 -5.98 5.55 -23.67
CA GLY A 42 -6.35 6.94 -23.93
C GLY A 42 -7.37 7.48 -22.92
N THR A 43 -8.40 6.68 -22.61
CA THR A 43 -9.44 7.08 -21.64
C THR A 43 -8.85 7.24 -20.25
N VAL A 44 -7.99 6.30 -19.82
CA VAL A 44 -7.28 6.37 -18.53
C VAL A 44 -6.35 7.58 -18.47
N LEU A 45 -5.62 7.85 -19.56
CA LEU A 45 -4.71 9.00 -19.64
C LEU A 45 -5.47 10.33 -19.57
N VAL A 46 -6.58 10.47 -20.31
CA VAL A 46 -7.45 11.65 -20.29
C VAL A 46 -8.04 11.86 -18.90
N LEU A 47 -8.53 10.79 -18.26
CA LEU A 47 -9.06 10.84 -16.90
C LEU A 47 -7.97 11.27 -15.90
N CYS A 48 -6.76 10.73 -16.01
CA CYS A 48 -5.62 11.13 -15.19
C CYS A 48 -5.23 12.60 -15.38
N LEU A 49 -5.21 13.08 -16.63
CA LEU A 49 -4.88 14.46 -16.94
C LEU A 49 -5.93 15.44 -16.40
N LEU A 50 -7.21 15.08 -16.45
CA LEU A 50 -8.32 15.87 -15.90
C LEU A 50 -8.28 15.94 -14.38
N PHE A 51 -8.04 14.81 -13.70
CA PHE A 51 -8.22 14.72 -12.25
C PHE A 51 -6.93 14.81 -11.43
N CYS A 52 -5.78 14.39 -11.98
CA CYS A 52 -4.52 14.26 -11.26
C CYS A 52 -3.30 14.52 -12.16
N ARG A 53 -3.21 15.73 -12.72
CA ARG A 53 -2.09 16.15 -13.57
C ARG A 53 -0.72 16.01 -12.90
N PHE A 54 -0.65 16.15 -11.57
CA PHE A 54 0.57 15.92 -10.78
C PHE A 54 1.04 14.46 -10.84
N ALA A 55 0.13 13.48 -10.88
CA ALA A 55 0.50 12.07 -10.97
C ALA A 55 1.14 11.73 -12.33
N VAL A 56 0.68 12.37 -13.41
CA VAL A 56 1.28 12.21 -14.75
C VAL A 56 2.71 12.77 -14.79
N LEU A 57 2.94 13.93 -14.16
CA LEU A 57 4.29 14.50 -14.00
C LEU A 57 5.20 13.58 -13.18
N GLN A 58 4.69 12.98 -12.09
CA GLN A 58 5.42 12.01 -11.28
C GLN A 58 5.77 10.75 -12.08
N TRP A 59 4.84 10.27 -12.92
CA TRP A 59 5.04 9.13 -13.80
C TRP A 59 6.11 9.41 -14.87
N LEU A 60 6.09 10.58 -15.51
CA LEU A 60 7.18 11.01 -16.40
C LEU A 60 8.53 11.11 -15.69
N LYS A 61 8.52 11.52 -14.41
CA LYS A 61 9.73 11.62 -13.59
C LYS A 61 10.25 10.26 -13.13
N ALA A 62 9.46 9.20 -13.23
CA ALA A 62 9.87 7.81 -13.05
C ALA A 62 10.63 7.28 -14.29
N TRP A 63 11.62 8.05 -14.77
CA TRP A 63 12.45 7.71 -15.93
C TRP A 63 13.05 6.30 -15.86
N PRO A 64 13.55 5.80 -14.71
CA PRO A 64 14.09 4.43 -14.64
C PRO A 64 13.03 3.38 -14.99
N LEU A 65 11.79 3.57 -14.51
CA LEU A 65 10.69 2.65 -14.81
C LEU A 65 10.32 2.71 -16.29
N LEU A 66 10.20 3.91 -16.86
CA LEU A 66 9.90 4.08 -18.29
C LEU A 66 10.99 3.48 -19.19
N LEU A 67 12.25 3.60 -18.78
CA LEU A 67 13.38 2.99 -19.48
C LEU A 67 13.26 1.46 -19.47
N THR A 68 12.92 0.85 -18.33
CA THR A 68 12.70 -0.60 -18.28
C THR A 68 11.54 -1.05 -19.17
N ILE A 69 10.42 -0.32 -19.19
CA ILE A 69 9.28 -0.63 -20.06
C ILE A 69 9.67 -0.51 -21.53
N ALA A 70 10.41 0.55 -21.91
CA ALA A 70 10.89 0.74 -23.27
C ALA A 70 11.88 -0.34 -23.69
N ALA A 71 12.79 -0.76 -22.81
CA ALA A 71 13.75 -1.83 -23.07
C ALA A 71 13.03 -3.17 -23.33
N VAL A 72 12.04 -3.52 -22.50
CA VAL A 72 11.23 -4.73 -22.70
C VAL A 72 10.43 -4.65 -24.00
N ALA A 73 9.79 -3.52 -24.29
CA ALA A 73 9.04 -3.33 -25.53
C ALA A 73 9.94 -3.44 -26.77
N LEU A 74 11.16 -2.92 -26.72
CA LEU A 74 12.13 -3.03 -27.82
C LEU A 74 12.58 -4.48 -28.02
N TRP A 75 12.79 -5.21 -26.93
CA TRP A 75 13.10 -6.64 -26.99
C TRP A 75 11.95 -7.44 -27.59
N THR A 76 10.71 -7.19 -27.16
CA THR A 76 9.52 -7.83 -27.73
C THR A 76 9.33 -7.46 -29.21
N ALA A 77 9.64 -6.22 -29.61
CA ALA A 77 9.54 -5.81 -31.02
C ALA A 77 10.48 -6.60 -31.92
N TYR A 78 11.65 -6.97 -31.40
CA TYR A 78 12.63 -7.77 -32.12
C TYR A 78 12.23 -9.25 -32.22
N ASN A 79 11.56 -9.81 -31.21
CA ASN A 79 11.22 -11.24 -31.16
C ASN A 79 9.83 -11.56 -31.74
N ASP A 80 8.80 -10.87 -31.28
CA ASP A 80 7.39 -11.18 -31.57
C ASP A 80 6.77 -10.17 -32.56
N GLY A 81 7.50 -9.11 -32.89
CA GLY A 81 7.12 -8.10 -33.88
C GLY A 81 6.49 -6.83 -33.31
N TYR A 82 6.27 -5.86 -34.20
CA TYR A 82 5.89 -4.49 -33.82
C TYR A 82 4.51 -4.38 -33.15
N GLN A 83 3.55 -5.22 -33.54
CA GLN A 83 2.20 -5.17 -32.98
C GLN A 83 2.18 -5.61 -31.51
N GLU A 84 2.88 -6.70 -31.19
CA GLU A 84 2.94 -7.22 -29.82
C GLU A 84 3.72 -6.29 -28.89
N ALA A 85 4.81 -5.70 -29.38
CA ALA A 85 5.55 -4.68 -28.65
C ALA A 85 4.68 -3.46 -28.30
N LEU A 86 3.84 -3.02 -29.24
CA LEU A 86 2.94 -1.88 -29.01
C LEU A 86 1.86 -2.23 -27.98
N VAL A 87 1.29 -3.43 -28.04
CA VAL A 87 0.35 -3.95 -27.02
C VAL A 87 1.00 -3.96 -25.64
N LEU A 88 2.23 -4.49 -25.54
CA LEU A 88 2.95 -4.57 -24.27
C LEU A 88 3.27 -3.17 -23.71
N LEU A 89 3.75 -2.26 -24.56
CA LEU A 89 4.09 -0.88 -24.18
C LEU A 89 2.85 -0.14 -23.67
N LEU A 90 1.73 -0.22 -24.39
CA LEU A 90 0.46 0.39 -23.96
C LEU A 90 -0.05 -0.23 -22.66
N ARG A 91 0.01 -1.56 -22.51
CA ARG A 91 -0.47 -2.25 -21.31
C ARG A 91 0.36 -1.87 -20.08
N LEU A 92 1.68 -1.98 -20.15
CA LEU A 92 2.58 -1.63 -19.04
C LEU A 92 2.58 -0.13 -18.76
N GLY A 93 2.53 0.71 -19.80
CA GLY A 93 2.41 2.16 -19.66
C GLY A 93 1.14 2.56 -18.94
N THR A 94 -0.01 1.99 -19.34
CA THR A 94 -1.30 2.26 -18.68
C THR A 94 -1.30 1.77 -17.24
N LEU A 95 -0.87 0.54 -16.98
CA LEU A 95 -0.82 -0.02 -15.62
C LEU A 95 0.10 0.79 -14.70
N SER A 96 1.30 1.14 -15.17
CA SER A 96 2.24 1.93 -14.37
C SER A 96 1.72 3.35 -14.10
N LEU A 97 1.01 3.95 -15.05
CA LEU A 97 0.36 5.25 -14.86
C LEU A 97 -0.72 5.16 -13.78
N VAL A 98 -1.66 4.19 -13.88
CA VAL A 98 -2.72 4.02 -12.88
C VAL A 98 -2.11 3.69 -11.50
N ALA A 99 -1.09 2.84 -11.45
CA ALA A 99 -0.39 2.52 -10.21
C ALA A 99 0.25 3.76 -9.56
N THR A 100 0.85 4.64 -10.37
CA THR A 100 1.43 5.90 -9.90
C THR A 100 0.35 6.82 -9.33
N VAL A 101 -0.80 6.92 -10.02
CA VAL A 101 -1.94 7.71 -9.57
C VAL A 101 -2.46 7.20 -8.24
N VAL A 102 -2.65 5.89 -8.09
CA VAL A 102 -3.09 5.27 -6.84
C VAL A 102 -2.06 5.53 -5.73
N THR A 103 -0.76 5.43 -6.02
CA THR A 103 0.32 5.66 -5.05
C THR A 103 0.36 7.11 -4.57
N VAL A 104 0.17 8.08 -5.47
CA VAL A 104 0.16 9.51 -5.12
C VAL A 104 -1.13 9.90 -4.38
N THR A 105 -2.26 9.31 -4.78
CA THR A 105 -3.59 9.66 -4.24
C THR A 105 -3.96 8.91 -2.97
N THR A 106 -3.26 7.83 -2.61
CA THR A 106 -3.56 7.02 -1.42
C THR A 106 -2.51 7.26 -0.34
N SER A 107 -2.95 7.58 0.87
CA SER A 107 -2.03 7.65 2.01
C SER A 107 -1.68 6.25 2.54
N ILE A 108 -0.50 6.09 3.15
CA ILE A 108 -0.07 4.80 3.72
C ILE A 108 -1.09 4.25 4.75
N GLY A 109 -1.70 5.13 5.55
CA GLY A 109 -2.67 4.75 6.57
C GLY A 109 -3.98 4.26 5.97
N GLU A 110 -4.52 4.98 4.98
CA GLU A 110 -5.74 4.58 4.25
C GLU A 110 -5.54 3.28 3.45
N PHE A 111 -4.34 3.08 2.89
CA PHE A 111 -3.98 1.85 2.19
C PHE A 111 -4.02 0.67 3.16
N ILE A 112 -3.35 0.79 4.31
CA ILE A 112 -3.34 -0.24 5.36
C ILE A 112 -4.77 -0.51 5.81
N GLU A 113 -5.56 0.51 6.10
CA GLU A 113 -6.97 0.34 6.49
C GLU A 113 -7.80 -0.41 5.46
N THR A 114 -7.61 -0.08 4.19
CA THR A 114 -8.37 -0.70 3.09
C THR A 114 -7.99 -2.16 2.91
N VAL A 115 -6.69 -2.48 2.94
CA VAL A 115 -6.19 -3.86 2.87
C VAL A 115 -6.67 -4.67 4.07
N THR A 116 -6.60 -4.08 5.27
CA THR A 116 -7.11 -4.66 6.50
C THR A 116 -8.62 -4.94 6.40
N ARG A 117 -9.44 -3.99 5.94
CA ARG A 117 -10.88 -4.21 5.74
C ARG A 117 -11.18 -5.29 4.71
N ALA A 118 -10.37 -5.38 3.66
CA ALA A 118 -10.48 -6.44 2.65
C ALA A 118 -10.09 -7.83 3.18
N ALA A 119 -9.30 -7.90 4.25
CA ALA A 119 -8.94 -9.15 4.92
C ALA A 119 -10.03 -9.68 5.89
N ILE A 120 -10.89 -8.81 6.44
CA ILE A 120 -11.99 -9.18 7.35
C ILE A 120 -12.93 -10.28 6.78
N PRO A 121 -13.39 -10.25 5.52
CA PRO A 121 -14.22 -11.33 4.98
C PRO A 121 -13.45 -12.66 4.83
N LEU A 122 -12.13 -12.61 4.65
CA LEU A 122 -11.29 -13.81 4.61
C LEU A 122 -11.13 -14.43 6.02
N GLU A 123 -11.17 -13.61 7.07
CA GLU A 123 -11.22 -14.07 8.47
C GLU A 123 -12.55 -14.76 8.81
N ARG A 124 -13.66 -14.29 8.23
CA ARG A 124 -14.97 -14.95 8.37
C ARG A 124 -14.99 -16.37 7.79
N LEU A 125 -14.01 -16.74 6.95
CA LEU A 125 -13.86 -18.09 6.41
C LEU A 125 -13.22 -19.08 7.41
N GLY A 126 -12.90 -18.65 8.64
CA GLY A 126 -12.66 -19.56 9.77
C GLY A 126 -11.24 -20.12 9.93
N ILE A 127 -10.22 -19.46 9.37
CA ILE A 127 -8.82 -19.95 9.43
C ILE A 127 -8.14 -19.57 10.76
N ALA A 128 -8.69 -18.65 11.57
CA ALA A 128 -8.25 -18.37 12.93
C ALA A 128 -9.35 -17.68 13.77
N ASN A 129 -9.25 -17.71 15.10
CA ASN A 129 -10.22 -17.12 16.03
C ASN A 129 -10.46 -15.63 15.74
N ALA A 130 -11.62 -15.28 15.20
CA ALA A 130 -11.98 -13.93 14.76
C ALA A 130 -11.78 -12.83 15.82
N ARG A 131 -11.81 -13.20 17.11
CA ARG A 131 -11.61 -12.28 18.23
C ARG A 131 -10.16 -11.79 18.35
N ASP A 132 -9.19 -12.68 18.17
CA ASP A 132 -7.77 -12.35 18.32
C ASP A 132 -7.26 -11.56 17.11
N ILE A 133 -7.77 -11.88 15.92
CA ILE A 133 -7.40 -11.18 14.69
C ILE A 133 -7.99 -9.75 14.68
N GLY A 134 -9.26 -9.60 15.08
CA GLY A 134 -9.88 -8.28 15.22
C GLY A 134 -9.14 -7.39 16.23
N LEU A 135 -8.65 -7.97 17.33
CA LEU A 135 -7.81 -7.28 18.30
C LEU A 135 -6.46 -6.87 17.69
N ALA A 136 -5.76 -7.78 17.01
CA ALA A 136 -4.47 -7.51 16.37
C ALA A 136 -4.57 -6.40 15.32
N ILE A 137 -5.62 -6.44 14.48
CA ILE A 137 -5.91 -5.41 13.47
C ILE A 137 -6.18 -4.05 14.11
N GLY A 138 -7.04 -4.00 15.14
CA GLY A 138 -7.33 -2.75 15.86
C GLY A 138 -6.08 -2.15 16.50
N LEU A 139 -5.19 -3.00 17.00
CA LEU A 139 -3.89 -2.62 17.54
C LEU A 139 -3.02 -1.97 16.46
N VAL A 140 -2.83 -2.64 15.32
CA VAL A 140 -2.03 -2.13 14.18
C VAL A 140 -2.56 -0.78 13.71
N MET A 141 -3.87 -0.67 13.51
CA MET A 141 -4.51 0.58 13.06
C MET A 141 -4.26 1.76 14.02
N ARG A 142 -4.14 1.51 15.32
CA ARG A 142 -3.80 2.53 16.33
C ARG A 142 -2.30 2.81 16.40
N PHE A 143 -1.44 1.83 16.17
CA PHE A 143 0.02 1.99 16.30
C PHE A 143 0.70 2.56 15.05
N VAL A 144 0.21 2.27 13.85
CA VAL A 144 0.75 2.83 12.60
C VAL A 144 0.87 4.37 12.64
N PRO A 145 -0.18 5.14 13.03
CA PRO A 145 -0.04 6.59 13.13
C PRO A 145 0.92 7.04 14.23
N ASP A 146 0.96 6.34 15.38
CA ASP A 146 1.86 6.67 16.49
C ASP A 146 3.34 6.47 16.10
N VAL A 147 3.66 5.35 15.46
CA VAL A 147 5.02 5.05 14.95
C VAL A 147 5.44 6.09 13.93
N ARG A 148 4.54 6.51 13.03
CA ARG A 148 4.83 7.57 12.05
C ARG A 148 5.14 8.91 12.72
N GLN A 149 4.41 9.27 13.78
CA GLN A 149 4.66 10.51 14.50
C GLN A 149 6.01 10.48 15.22
N ARG A 150 6.35 9.36 15.85
CA ARG A 150 7.68 9.16 16.47
C ARG A 150 8.79 9.25 15.43
N TYR A 151 8.60 8.63 14.27
CA TYR A 151 9.53 8.73 13.14
C TYR A 151 9.85 10.19 12.78
N LEU A 152 8.80 10.99 12.57
CA LEU A 152 8.97 12.41 12.25
C LEU A 152 9.69 13.17 13.38
N ALA A 153 9.31 12.93 14.63
CA ALA A 153 9.96 13.58 15.78
C ALA A 153 11.46 13.26 15.89
N VAL A 154 11.86 12.02 15.58
CA VAL A 154 13.28 11.63 15.57
C VAL A 154 14.01 12.27 14.40
N VAL A 155 13.42 12.30 13.21
CA VAL A 155 13.99 13.00 12.05
C VAL A 155 14.19 14.49 12.36
N ASP A 156 13.18 15.14 12.95
CA ASP A 156 13.23 16.56 13.32
C ASP A 156 14.29 16.82 14.41
N ALA A 157 14.43 15.93 15.39
CA ALA A 157 15.48 16.01 16.40
C ALA A 157 16.89 15.85 15.80
N HIS A 158 17.06 14.92 14.86
CA HIS A 158 18.33 14.78 14.12
C HIS A 158 18.65 16.02 13.29
N ARG A 159 17.63 16.59 12.63
CA ARG A 159 17.77 17.82 11.85
C ARG A 159 18.15 19.02 12.72
N ALA A 160 17.52 19.17 13.89
CA ALA A 160 17.84 20.24 14.84
C ALA A 160 19.26 20.13 15.41
N ARG A 161 19.78 18.90 15.55
CA ARG A 161 21.15 18.64 16.01
C ARG A 161 22.19 18.67 14.87
N GLY A 162 21.76 18.84 13.61
CA GLY A 162 22.65 18.80 12.45
C GLY A 162 23.28 17.43 12.18
N LEU A 163 22.73 16.35 12.73
CA LEU A 163 23.25 15.00 12.54
C LEU A 163 22.85 14.46 11.15
N PRO A 164 23.74 13.68 10.48
CA PRO A 164 23.40 13.04 9.23
C PRO A 164 22.29 12.00 9.45
N LEU A 165 21.30 12.00 8.56
CA LEU A 165 20.21 11.02 8.55
C LEU A 165 20.74 9.68 8.02
N ARG A 166 21.39 8.91 8.90
CA ARG A 166 21.82 7.53 8.61
C ARG A 166 20.76 6.54 9.10
N PRO A 167 20.44 5.48 8.32
CA PRO A 167 19.44 4.48 8.71
C PRO A 167 19.74 3.87 10.08
N THR A 168 21.01 3.55 10.36
CA THR A 168 21.44 2.98 11.63
C THR A 168 21.15 3.90 12.83
N THR A 169 21.37 5.20 12.67
CA THR A 169 21.14 6.20 13.72
C THR A 169 19.65 6.48 13.94
N LEU A 170 18.80 6.26 12.93
CA LEU A 170 17.34 6.43 13.02
C LEU A 170 16.63 5.17 13.54
N ILE A 171 17.07 3.98 13.12
CA ILE A 171 16.40 2.72 13.45
C ILE A 171 16.63 2.33 14.91
N ALA A 172 17.84 2.51 15.44
CA ALA A 172 18.15 2.17 16.83
C ALA A 172 17.18 2.81 17.85
N PRO A 173 16.96 4.14 17.84
CA PRO A 173 16.00 4.76 18.76
C PRO A 173 14.53 4.37 18.48
N MET A 174 14.17 4.09 17.22
CA MET A 174 12.83 3.59 16.89
C MET A 174 12.56 2.23 17.53
N VAL A 175 13.50 1.29 17.37
CA VAL A 175 13.34 -0.08 17.88
C VAL A 175 13.22 -0.07 19.39
N ILE A 176 14.10 0.65 20.08
CA ILE A 176 14.07 0.78 21.55
C ILE A 176 12.74 1.39 22.01
N GLY A 177 12.29 2.48 21.37
CA GLY A 177 11.01 3.11 21.71
C GLY A 177 9.79 2.23 21.42
N THR A 178 9.86 1.40 20.39
CA THR A 178 8.78 0.48 20.01
C THR A 178 8.70 -0.70 20.98
N LEU A 179 9.85 -1.30 21.34
CA LEU A 179 9.92 -2.38 22.33
C LEU A 179 9.40 -1.92 23.69
N LYS A 180 9.82 -0.75 24.16
CA LYS A 180 9.31 -0.19 25.41
C LYS A 180 7.79 0.01 25.39
N SER A 181 7.26 0.51 24.27
CA SER A 181 5.81 0.68 24.12
C SER A 181 5.11 -0.68 24.14
N ALA A 182 5.69 -1.70 23.51
CA ALA A 182 5.15 -3.07 23.50
C ALA A 182 5.10 -3.68 24.91
N ASP A 183 6.15 -3.47 25.71
CA ASP A 183 6.20 -3.92 27.12
C ASP A 183 5.10 -3.21 27.95
N ASP A 184 4.98 -1.88 27.84
CA ASP A 184 3.95 -1.11 28.56
C ASP A 184 2.52 -1.57 28.18
N ILE A 185 2.29 -1.95 26.92
CA ILE A 185 1.00 -2.47 26.44
C ILE A 185 0.77 -3.90 26.95
N ALA A 186 1.80 -4.75 26.96
CA ALA A 186 1.70 -6.11 27.45
C ALA A 186 1.32 -6.13 28.94
N ASP A 187 1.97 -5.28 29.75
CA ASP A 187 1.65 -5.10 31.16
C ASP A 187 0.20 -4.62 31.37
N ALA A 188 -0.26 -3.69 30.52
CA ALA A 188 -1.65 -3.20 30.56
C ALA A 188 -2.68 -4.27 30.15
N ILE A 189 -2.34 -5.17 29.22
CA ILE A 189 -3.20 -6.29 28.80
C ILE A 189 -3.28 -7.35 29.92
N ASP A 190 -2.16 -7.64 30.58
CA ASP A 190 -2.09 -8.60 31.68
C ASP A 190 -2.88 -8.11 32.90
N ALA A 191 -2.76 -6.83 33.24
CA ALA A 191 -3.55 -6.18 34.31
C ALA A 191 -5.07 -6.19 34.03
N ARG A 192 -5.49 -6.28 32.77
CA ARG A 192 -6.91 -6.40 32.37
C ARG A 192 -7.40 -7.86 32.31
N GLY A 193 -6.55 -8.85 32.54
CA GLY A 193 -6.93 -10.27 32.59
C GLY A 193 -7.34 -10.87 31.24
N ILE A 194 -6.86 -10.33 30.11
CA ILE A 194 -7.23 -10.82 28.76
C ILE A 194 -6.63 -12.22 28.47
N ARG A 195 -5.63 -12.66 29.27
CA ARG A 195 -5.08 -14.03 29.25
C ARG A 195 -5.89 -14.98 30.14
N THR A 196 -7.15 -15.23 29.80
CA THR A 196 -7.88 -16.39 30.35
C THR A 196 -8.62 -17.10 29.23
N ASN A 197 -8.38 -18.41 29.11
CA ASN A 197 -9.06 -19.40 28.24
C ASN A 197 -8.34 -19.89 26.96
N SER A 198 -7.06 -20.26 27.02
CA SER A 198 -6.50 -21.23 26.05
C SER A 198 -5.32 -22.04 26.60
N HIS A 199 -5.57 -22.80 27.67
CA HIS A 199 -4.94 -24.11 27.85
C HIS A 199 -5.79 -24.96 28.81
N PRO A 200 -6.50 -26.00 28.31
CA PRO A 200 -7.04 -27.03 29.19
C PRO A 200 -5.86 -27.69 29.89
N GLN A 201 -5.90 -27.56 31.20
CA GLN A 201 -5.03 -28.13 32.20
C GLN A 201 -4.85 -29.64 31.99
N LYS A 202 -3.74 -30.04 31.36
CA LYS A 202 -3.18 -31.41 31.45
C LYS A 202 -2.62 -31.64 32.86
N ARG A 203 -3.50 -31.63 33.86
CA ARG A 203 -3.19 -31.98 35.23
C ARG A 203 -4.38 -32.68 35.88
N ALA A 204 -4.80 -33.79 35.27
CA ALA A 204 -5.56 -34.86 35.92
C ALA A 204 -5.88 -35.96 34.89
N GLU A 205 -4.90 -36.77 34.46
CA GLU A 205 -5.22 -38.14 34.07
C GLU A 205 -3.94 -39.01 34.02
N ASN A 206 -3.76 -39.78 35.09
CA ASN A 206 -3.25 -41.16 35.12
C ASN A 206 -1.84 -41.42 34.53
N ALA A 207 -0.87 -42.00 35.22
CA ALA A 207 -0.82 -42.78 36.46
C ALA A 207 0.64 -42.85 36.94
#